data_AF-A0A429T3T4-F1
#
_entry.id   AF-A0A429T3T4-F1
#
_cell.length_a   1.000
_cell.length_b   1.000
_cell.length_c   1.000
_cell.angle_alpha   90.00
_cell.angle_beta   90.00
_cell.angle_gamma   90.00
#
_symmetry.space_group_name_H-M   'P 1'
#
loop_
_entity.id
_entity.type
_entity.pdbx_description
1 polymer ?
#
loop_
_entity_poly.entity_id
_entity_poly.type
_entity_poly.pdbx_seq_one_letter_code
_entity_poly.pdbx_strand_id
1 'polypeptide(L)'
;MRRTAVTLTCIAAALLTGCGATAGSGAAAKPPAPPAPVSVPPSAPPSAGGAPACPGADRSEPGAPPTTIDGTPANTPEAVKLSQAVGAQGYGAFADVYGTHTTDRPAGRVAVCVTDLARGRLLLEAARKADPSVDPGRADLYLSRYTHRALMAAVERLTADQGRPAFPLYTFSAARDASGVVVTSTEAGAASKDLKARLEKITGGVPVTVERGDPVEPLVGTKPPKSPDTAAPVAP
;
A
#
# COMPACT_ATOMS: atom_id res chain seq x y z
N MET A 1 -47.89 4.68 26.38
CA MET A 1 -49.18 4.91 25.69
C MET A 1 -49.35 6.41 25.47
N ARG A 2 -49.99 6.85 24.36
CA ARG A 2 -50.03 8.19 23.71
C ARG A 2 -48.89 8.38 22.70
N ARG A 3 -48.99 8.21 21.37
CA ARG A 3 -50.02 8.45 20.30
C ARG A 3 -50.37 9.93 20.06
N THR A 4 -49.77 10.49 18.98
CA THR A 4 -50.26 11.50 18.00
C THR A 4 -49.15 11.67 16.94
N ALA A 5 -49.23 11.16 15.70
CA ALA A 5 -50.01 11.59 14.51
C ALA A 5 -49.64 13.00 13.99
N VAL A 6 -49.52 13.36 12.71
CA VAL A 6 -49.32 12.79 11.35
C VAL A 6 -49.35 14.03 10.42
N THR A 7 -48.52 14.11 9.37
CA THR A 7 -48.78 14.72 8.03
C THR A 7 -47.49 14.54 7.21
N LEU A 8 -47.36 13.69 6.18
CA LEU A 8 -48.14 13.43 4.96
C LEU A 8 -48.01 14.54 3.91
N THR A 9 -47.05 14.36 3.00
CA THR A 9 -47.06 15.00 1.67
C THR A 9 -46.70 13.95 0.63
N CYS A 10 -47.72 13.51 -0.11
CA CYS A 10 -47.62 12.71 -1.32
C CYS A 10 -47.20 13.61 -2.49
N ILE A 11 -46.33 13.13 -3.39
CA ILE A 11 -46.46 13.38 -4.84
C ILE A 11 -46.20 12.07 -5.58
N ALA A 12 -47.04 11.88 -6.59
CA ALA A 12 -47.44 10.65 -7.23
C ALA A 12 -46.49 10.10 -8.31
N ALA A 13 -46.80 8.85 -8.64
CA ALA A 13 -46.25 7.98 -9.65
C ALA A 13 -46.52 8.40 -11.11
N ALA A 14 -45.70 7.88 -12.02
CA ALA A 14 -46.07 7.37 -13.35
C ALA A 14 -44.97 6.37 -13.78
N LEU A 15 -45.16 5.05 -13.63
CA LEU A 15 -45.76 4.12 -14.60
C LEU A 15 -45.00 4.01 -15.93
N LEU A 16 -44.41 2.83 -16.21
CA LEU A 16 -44.82 1.91 -17.30
C LEU A 16 -43.76 0.80 -17.55
N THR A 17 -44.16 -0.43 -17.20
CA THR A 17 -44.12 -1.67 -18.01
C THR A 17 -43.01 -1.91 -19.05
N GLY A 18 -42.39 -3.09 -18.98
CA GLY A 18 -41.83 -3.73 -20.18
C GLY A 18 -40.86 -4.89 -19.93
N CYS A 19 -41.38 -6.06 -19.56
CA CYS A 19 -40.67 -7.34 -19.74
C CYS A 19 -41.06 -7.86 -21.13
N GLY A 20 -40.09 -8.04 -22.03
CA GLY A 20 -40.31 -8.53 -23.39
C GLY A 20 -39.02 -9.01 -24.01
N ALA A 21 -38.83 -10.33 -24.02
CA ALA A 21 -37.79 -10.99 -24.79
C ALA A 21 -38.23 -11.09 -26.26
N THR A 22 -37.40 -10.59 -27.17
CA THR A 22 -37.43 -10.95 -28.58
C THR A 22 -36.01 -11.26 -29.04
N ALA A 23 -35.81 -12.51 -29.44
CA ALA A 23 -34.63 -12.97 -30.15
C ALA A 23 -34.51 -12.24 -31.50
N GLY A 24 -33.34 -11.68 -31.75
CA GLY A 24 -32.95 -11.13 -33.05
C GLY A 24 -31.46 -11.38 -33.27
N SER A 25 -31.16 -12.33 -34.16
CA SER A 25 -29.81 -12.55 -34.71
C SER A 25 -29.31 -11.30 -35.43
N GLY A 26 -28.07 -10.89 -35.16
CA GLY A 26 -27.35 -9.95 -36.02
C GLY A 26 -26.25 -9.17 -35.32
N ALA A 27 -25.01 -9.41 -35.74
CA ALA A 27 -23.77 -8.69 -35.42
C ALA A 27 -23.16 -8.94 -34.04
N ALA A 28 -22.08 -9.73 -34.03
CA ALA A 28 -21.11 -9.78 -32.96
C ALA A 28 -20.56 -8.36 -32.70
N ALA A 29 -21.10 -7.69 -31.68
CA ALA A 29 -20.53 -6.47 -31.16
C ALA A 29 -19.17 -6.82 -30.53
N LYS A 30 -18.10 -6.31 -31.14
CA LYS A 30 -16.74 -6.36 -30.64
C LYS A 30 -16.73 -5.90 -29.17
N PRO A 31 -16.16 -6.66 -28.22
CA PRO A 31 -16.06 -6.20 -26.84
C PRO A 31 -15.34 -4.84 -26.82
N PRO A 32 -15.80 -3.89 -25.98
CA PRO A 32 -15.18 -2.57 -25.89
C PRO A 32 -13.69 -2.73 -25.55
N ALA A 33 -12.85 -1.99 -26.27
CA ALA A 33 -11.42 -1.97 -26.03
C ALA A 33 -11.15 -1.62 -24.55
N PRO A 34 -10.15 -2.24 -23.91
CA PRO A 34 -9.75 -1.85 -22.56
C PRO A 34 -9.42 -0.34 -22.55
N PRO A 35 -9.75 0.38 -21.48
CA PRO A 35 -9.44 1.80 -21.37
C PRO A 35 -7.92 1.99 -21.56
N ALA A 36 -7.55 3.06 -22.27
CA ALA A 36 -6.16 3.44 -22.45
C ALA A 36 -5.44 3.53 -21.08
N PRO A 37 -4.15 3.17 -21.00
CA PRO A 37 -3.41 3.29 -19.76
C PRO A 37 -3.45 4.74 -19.30
N VAL A 38 -4.12 4.97 -18.17
CA VAL A 38 -4.16 6.28 -17.52
C VAL A 38 -2.74 6.54 -17.05
N SER A 39 -1.99 7.38 -17.77
CA SER A 39 -0.74 7.95 -17.29
C SER A 39 -1.03 8.59 -15.94
N VAL A 40 -0.47 8.04 -14.86
CA VAL A 40 -0.63 8.62 -13.53
C VAL A 40 0.45 9.69 -13.44
N PRO A 41 0.12 10.99 -13.59
CA PRO A 41 1.14 12.01 -13.44
C PRO A 41 1.69 11.91 -12.01
N PRO A 42 3.00 12.13 -11.81
CA PRO A 42 3.50 12.36 -10.46
C PRO A 42 2.68 13.49 -9.84
N SER A 43 2.32 13.36 -8.56
CA SER A 43 1.82 14.52 -7.83
C SER A 43 2.87 15.62 -7.95
N ALA A 44 2.42 16.87 -8.13
CA ALA A 44 3.30 18.02 -8.39
C ALA A 44 4.53 17.99 -7.46
N PRO A 45 5.72 18.38 -7.96
CA PRO A 45 6.90 18.46 -7.11
C PRO A 45 6.58 19.29 -5.87
N PRO A 46 7.14 18.95 -4.70
CA PRO A 46 6.86 19.66 -3.47
C PRO A 46 7.15 21.14 -3.71
N SER A 47 6.10 21.96 -3.68
CA SER A 47 6.25 23.42 -3.67
C SER A 47 7.08 23.77 -2.44
N ALA A 48 7.94 24.78 -2.58
CA ALA A 48 9.03 25.15 -1.67
C ALA A 48 8.61 25.61 -0.25
N GLY A 49 7.64 24.93 0.38
CA GLY A 49 7.24 25.08 1.76
C GLY A 49 7.87 24.00 2.64
N GLY A 50 9.18 24.14 2.89
CA GLY A 50 9.91 23.72 4.11
C GLY A 50 9.82 22.29 4.68
N ALA A 51 8.97 21.39 4.18
CA ALA A 51 8.80 20.07 4.75
C ALA A 51 9.85 19.09 4.21
N PRO A 52 10.40 18.21 5.07
CA PRO A 52 11.42 17.27 4.65
C PRO A 52 10.86 16.23 3.66
N ALA A 53 11.68 15.86 2.68
CA ALA A 53 11.40 14.74 1.80
C ALA A 53 11.39 13.43 2.60
N CYS A 54 10.60 12.46 2.15
CA CYS A 54 10.56 11.14 2.73
C CYS A 54 11.94 10.54 2.98
N PRO A 55 12.20 10.01 4.19
CA PRO A 55 13.50 9.44 4.50
C PRO A 55 13.73 8.19 3.64
N GLY A 56 14.84 8.20 2.89
CA GLY A 56 15.35 7.05 2.16
C GLY A 56 15.73 5.90 3.09
N ALA A 57 15.86 4.69 2.54
CA ALA A 57 16.33 3.52 3.29
C ALA A 57 17.75 3.68 3.86
N ASP A 58 18.54 4.61 3.31
CA ASP A 58 19.97 4.74 3.55
C ASP A 58 20.31 5.76 4.64
N ARG A 59 19.32 6.55 5.11
CA ARG A 59 19.51 7.45 6.24
C ARG A 59 19.29 6.70 7.54
N SER A 60 20.33 6.02 7.99
CA SER A 60 20.52 5.79 9.43
C SER A 60 20.69 7.16 10.08
N GLU A 61 19.61 7.72 10.63
CA GLU A 61 19.75 8.90 11.48
C GLU A 61 20.55 8.51 12.73
N PRO A 62 21.48 9.36 13.21
CA PRO A 62 22.07 9.21 14.53
C PRO A 62 20.97 9.36 15.60
N GLY A 63 20.31 8.26 15.93
CA GLY A 63 19.24 8.18 16.91
C GLY A 63 19.65 7.37 18.12
N ALA A 64 18.86 7.48 19.19
CA ALA A 64 18.98 6.65 20.40
C ALA A 64 19.17 5.16 20.03
N PRO A 65 19.93 4.39 20.83
CA PRO A 65 20.18 2.98 20.56
C PRO A 65 18.84 2.25 20.32
N PRO A 66 18.78 1.29 19.38
CA PRO A 66 17.55 0.59 19.08
C PRO A 66 17.00 -0.02 20.37
N THR A 67 15.67 0.04 20.56
CA THR A 67 15.08 -0.73 21.64
C THR A 67 15.38 -2.20 21.43
N THR A 68 15.62 -2.94 22.52
CA THR A 68 15.83 -4.38 22.47
C THR A 68 14.84 -5.11 23.36
N ILE A 69 14.36 -6.25 22.87
CA ILE A 69 13.61 -7.23 23.66
C ILE A 69 14.48 -8.48 23.67
N ASP A 70 14.93 -8.89 24.86
CA ASP A 70 15.87 -10.01 25.05
C ASP A 70 17.14 -9.90 24.18
N GLY A 71 17.66 -8.68 24.03
CA GLY A 71 18.85 -8.39 23.20
C GLY A 71 18.59 -8.32 21.69
N THR A 72 17.36 -8.56 21.24
CA THR A 72 16.96 -8.45 19.83
C THR A 72 16.46 -7.04 19.53
N PRO A 73 16.99 -6.33 18.50
CA PRO A 73 16.44 -5.05 18.08
C PRO A 73 14.95 -5.14 17.81
N ALA A 74 14.18 -4.29 18.46
CA ALA A 74 12.74 -4.21 18.40
C ALA A 74 12.33 -2.74 18.24
N ASN A 75 11.13 -2.52 17.70
CA ASN A 75 10.52 -1.20 17.70
C ASN A 75 9.91 -0.91 19.07
N THR A 76 9.88 0.35 19.50
CA THR A 76 9.15 0.75 20.71
C THR A 76 7.66 0.37 20.62
N PRO A 77 7.02 -0.08 21.72
CA PRO A 77 5.59 -0.42 21.71
C PRO A 77 4.70 0.74 21.25
N GLU A 78 5.04 1.97 21.62
CA GLU A 78 4.30 3.17 21.24
C GLU A 78 4.39 3.43 19.73
N ALA A 79 5.57 3.28 19.12
CA ALA A 79 5.74 3.45 17.69
C ALA A 79 5.03 2.33 16.90
N VAL A 80 5.09 1.09 17.37
CA VAL A 80 4.36 -0.04 16.75
C VAL A 80 2.86 0.25 16.72
N LYS A 81 2.30 0.69 17.85
CA LYS A 81 0.86 0.96 17.94
C LYS A 81 0.43 2.11 17.02
N LEU A 82 1.19 3.21 17.02
CA LEU A 82 0.93 4.34 16.12
C LEU A 82 1.07 3.92 14.64
N SER A 83 2.10 3.16 14.31
CA SER A 83 2.35 2.63 12.96
C SER A 83 1.19 1.77 12.46
N GLN A 84 0.65 0.87 13.31
CA GLN A 84 -0.53 0.08 12.98
C GLN A 84 -1.77 0.94 12.73
N ALA A 85 -2.05 1.92 13.60
CA ALA A 85 -3.21 2.81 13.43
C ALA A 85 -3.09 3.68 12.17
N VAL A 86 -1.91 4.24 11.91
CA VAL A 86 -1.59 4.98 10.67
C VAL A 86 -1.75 4.09 9.45
N GLY A 87 -1.19 2.88 9.48
CA GLY A 87 -1.28 1.92 8.38
C GLY A 87 -2.73 1.53 8.06
N ALA A 88 -3.55 1.25 9.07
CA ALA A 88 -4.95 0.89 8.89
C ALA A 88 -5.74 1.97 8.14
N GLN A 89 -5.50 3.26 8.42
CA GLN A 89 -6.13 4.36 7.71
C GLN A 89 -5.47 4.65 6.35
N GLY A 90 -4.13 4.60 6.31
CA GLY A 90 -3.30 4.93 5.16
C GLY A 90 -3.49 3.98 4.00
N TYR A 91 -3.56 2.67 4.25
CA TYR A 91 -3.85 1.67 3.20
C TYR A 91 -5.31 1.68 2.75
N GLY A 92 -6.22 2.24 3.55
CA GLY A 92 -7.65 2.32 3.27
C GLY A 92 -8.07 3.68 2.71
N ALA A 93 -8.82 4.42 3.54
CA ALA A 93 -9.49 5.66 3.14
C ALA A 93 -8.53 6.77 2.67
N PHE A 94 -7.25 6.71 3.06
CA PHE A 94 -6.24 7.70 2.71
C PHE A 94 -5.20 7.21 1.70
N ALA A 95 -5.43 6.08 1.01
CA ALA A 95 -4.46 5.51 0.07
C ALA A 95 -4.14 6.42 -1.14
N ASP A 96 -4.94 7.46 -1.38
CA ASP A 96 -4.73 8.50 -2.38
C ASP A 96 -3.86 9.67 -1.89
N VAL A 97 -3.37 9.63 -0.64
CA VAL A 97 -2.49 10.64 -0.04
C VAL A 97 -1.30 9.99 0.63
N TYR A 98 -1.56 8.94 1.39
CA TYR A 98 -0.57 8.14 2.08
C TYR A 98 0.35 7.46 1.06
N GLY A 99 1.68 7.55 1.25
CA GLY A 99 2.69 6.83 0.47
C GLY A 99 3.19 5.59 1.20
N THR A 100 3.77 5.79 2.38
CA THR A 100 4.38 4.75 3.22
C THR A 100 4.58 5.30 4.65
N HIS A 101 5.04 4.46 5.58
CA HIS A 101 5.58 4.94 6.85
C HIS A 101 6.74 4.05 7.31
N THR A 102 7.60 4.59 8.17
CA THR A 102 8.60 3.81 8.90
C THR A 102 8.36 3.95 10.40
N THR A 103 8.25 2.79 11.04
CA THR A 103 8.13 2.65 12.49
C THR A 103 9.47 2.93 13.16
N ASP A 104 9.41 3.57 14.32
CA ASP A 104 10.52 3.79 15.24
C ASP A 104 11.68 4.61 14.65
N ARG A 105 11.33 5.61 13.84
CA ARG A 105 12.29 6.56 13.24
C ARG A 105 11.91 8.01 13.56
N PRO A 106 12.60 8.67 14.51
CA PRO A 106 13.50 8.07 15.52
C PRO A 106 12.73 7.20 16.54
N ALA A 107 13.43 6.56 17.48
CA ALA A 107 12.83 5.70 18.49
C ALA A 107 11.65 6.40 19.21
N GLY A 108 10.52 5.69 19.33
CA GLY A 108 9.27 6.21 19.89
C GLY A 108 8.39 6.98 18.91
N ARG A 109 8.79 7.12 17.63
CA ARG A 109 8.11 7.94 16.62
C ARG A 109 7.86 7.17 15.32
N VAL A 110 6.99 7.71 14.48
CA VAL A 110 6.66 7.14 13.16
C VAL A 110 6.84 8.20 12.09
N ALA A 111 7.75 7.94 11.14
CA ALA A 111 7.90 8.78 9.96
C ALA A 111 6.81 8.41 8.95
N VAL A 112 5.87 9.31 8.67
CA VAL A 112 4.74 9.07 7.76
C VAL A 112 4.92 9.89 6.48
N CYS A 113 4.95 9.21 5.36
CA CYS A 113 5.14 9.77 4.04
C CYS A 113 3.80 10.01 3.35
N VAL A 114 3.54 11.25 2.93
CA VAL A 114 2.29 11.68 2.30
C VAL A 114 2.57 12.61 1.13
N THR A 115 1.69 12.62 0.12
CA THR A 115 1.79 13.58 -1.00
C THR A 115 1.25 14.97 -0.65
N ASP A 116 0.43 15.07 0.40
CA ASP A 116 -0.18 16.30 0.89
C ASP A 116 -0.16 16.31 2.42
N LEU A 117 0.52 17.31 3.01
CA LEU A 117 0.67 17.41 4.46
C LEU A 117 -0.63 17.79 5.18
N ALA A 118 -1.50 18.58 4.56
CA ALA A 118 -2.78 18.94 5.17
C ALA A 118 -3.68 17.70 5.24
N ARG A 119 -3.77 16.95 4.14
CA ARG A 119 -4.49 15.67 4.12
C ARG A 119 -3.79 14.60 4.97
N GLY A 120 -2.48 14.66 5.11
CA GLY A 120 -1.71 13.82 6.04
C GLY A 120 -2.06 14.07 7.52
N ARG A 121 -2.33 15.32 7.92
CA ARG A 121 -2.85 15.62 9.27
C ARG A 121 -4.23 15.01 9.49
N LEU A 122 -5.11 15.08 8.48
CA LEU A 122 -6.43 14.43 8.54
C LEU A 122 -6.32 12.90 8.68
N LEU A 123 -5.29 12.29 8.06
CA LEU A 123 -4.99 10.86 8.27
C LEU A 123 -4.65 10.59 9.74
N LEU A 124 -3.79 11.40 10.36
CA LEU A 124 -3.41 11.23 11.77
C LEU A 124 -4.59 11.44 12.72
N GLU A 125 -5.46 12.40 12.43
CA GLU A 125 -6.71 12.60 13.16
C GLU A 125 -7.65 11.38 13.03
N ALA A 126 -7.77 10.82 11.83
CA ALA A 126 -8.54 9.61 11.61
C ALA A 126 -7.95 8.40 12.36
N ALA A 127 -6.62 8.28 12.41
CA ALA A 127 -5.93 7.24 13.16
C ALA A 127 -6.23 7.36 14.67
N ARG A 128 -6.13 8.57 15.24
CA ARG A 128 -6.51 8.83 16.64
C ARG A 128 -7.99 8.57 16.91
N LYS A 129 -8.88 8.90 15.97
CA LYS A 129 -10.31 8.65 16.10
C LYS A 129 -10.61 7.14 16.14
N ALA A 130 -9.90 6.35 15.33
CA ALA A 130 -10.05 4.90 15.28
C ALA A 130 -9.43 4.19 16.51
N ASP A 131 -8.29 4.68 16.99
CA ASP A 131 -7.67 4.24 18.24
C ASP A 131 -7.37 5.45 19.15
N PRO A 132 -8.24 5.76 20.12
CA PRO A 132 -8.06 6.89 21.03
C PRO A 132 -6.76 6.85 21.86
N SER A 133 -6.05 5.72 21.89
CA SER A 133 -4.83 5.58 22.69
C SER A 133 -3.52 5.86 21.91
N VAL A 134 -3.54 6.02 20.58
CA VAL A 134 -2.32 6.32 19.78
C VAL A 134 -1.98 7.80 19.71
N ASP A 135 -0.76 8.20 20.05
CA ASP A 135 -0.36 9.62 20.03
C ASP A 135 0.06 10.15 18.65
N PRO A 136 -0.77 10.97 17.95
CA PRO A 136 -0.39 11.54 16.67
C PRO A 136 0.76 12.55 16.79
N GLY A 137 1.05 13.08 17.99
CA GLY A 137 2.22 13.93 18.23
C GLY A 137 3.57 13.21 18.08
N ARG A 138 3.54 11.87 17.98
CA ARG A 138 4.69 11.01 17.69
C ARG A 138 4.83 10.68 16.20
N ALA A 139 3.95 11.19 15.35
CA ALA A 139 4.10 11.06 13.91
C ALA A 139 4.78 12.29 13.32
N ASP A 140 5.79 12.06 12.49
CA ASP A 140 6.47 13.10 11.72
C ASP A 140 6.05 12.97 10.26
N LEU A 141 5.48 14.05 9.69
CA LEU A 141 4.99 14.05 8.31
C LEU A 141 6.09 14.46 7.33
N TYR A 142 6.27 13.67 6.29
CA TYR A 142 7.22 13.90 5.20
C TYR A 142 6.51 13.92 3.85
N LEU A 143 7.05 14.68 2.90
CA LEU A 143 6.51 14.71 1.54
C LEU A 143 7.05 13.54 0.69
N SER A 144 6.13 12.76 0.12
CA SER A 144 6.41 11.74 -0.90
C SER A 144 5.96 12.21 -2.28
N ARG A 145 6.54 11.62 -3.32
CA ARG A 145 6.15 11.89 -4.72
C ARG A 145 4.93 11.08 -5.16
N TYR A 146 4.80 9.86 -4.63
CA TYR A 146 3.74 8.93 -4.99
C TYR A 146 2.94 8.49 -3.78
N THR A 147 1.67 8.18 -4.04
CA THR A 147 0.73 7.59 -3.10
C THR A 147 0.85 6.08 -3.14
N HIS A 148 0.45 5.41 -2.07
CA HIS A 148 0.39 3.97 -1.96
C HIS A 148 -0.47 3.38 -3.08
N ARG A 149 -1.64 3.99 -3.37
CA ARG A 149 -2.49 3.56 -4.48
C ARG A 149 -1.77 3.61 -5.83
N ALA A 150 -1.02 4.68 -6.11
CA ALA A 150 -0.29 4.81 -7.36
C ALA A 150 0.85 3.77 -7.46
N LEU A 151 1.56 3.53 -6.37
CA LEU A 151 2.64 2.54 -6.31
C LEU A 151 2.11 1.11 -6.46
N MET A 152 1.02 0.76 -5.77
CA MET A 152 0.41 -0.56 -5.88
C MET A 152 -0.19 -0.81 -7.26
N ALA A 153 -0.83 0.19 -7.87
CA ALA A 153 -1.30 0.07 -9.25
C ALA A 153 -0.13 -0.16 -10.24
N ALA A 154 1.05 0.43 -9.99
CA ALA A 154 2.25 0.16 -10.78
C ALA A 154 2.77 -1.27 -10.57
N VAL A 155 2.81 -1.77 -9.33
CA VAL A 155 3.16 -3.15 -8.98
C VAL A 155 2.19 -4.16 -9.62
N GLU A 156 0.89 -3.86 -9.61
CA GLU A 156 -0.14 -4.70 -10.25
C GLU A 156 0.08 -4.80 -11.76
N ARG A 157 0.39 -3.69 -12.44
CA ARG A 157 0.72 -3.71 -13.88
C ARG A 157 1.95 -4.56 -14.19
N LEU A 158 2.98 -4.50 -13.36
CA LEU A 158 4.18 -5.33 -13.49
C LEU A 158 3.86 -6.81 -13.25
N THR A 159 3.04 -7.11 -12.25
CA THR A 159 2.62 -8.48 -11.93
C THR A 159 1.73 -9.07 -13.03
N ALA A 160 0.89 -8.25 -13.65
CA ALA A 160 0.03 -8.65 -14.75
C ALA A 160 0.75 -8.74 -16.10
N ASP A 161 2.00 -8.25 -16.21
CA ASP A 161 2.78 -8.35 -17.44
C ASP A 161 3.13 -9.81 -17.72
N GLN A 162 2.45 -10.39 -18.70
CA GLN A 162 2.71 -11.76 -19.19
C GLN A 162 3.94 -11.84 -20.10
N GLY A 163 4.64 -10.71 -20.31
CA GLY A 163 5.88 -10.67 -21.07
C GLY A 163 6.95 -11.57 -20.44
N ARG A 164 7.82 -12.11 -21.28
CA ARG A 164 9.04 -12.81 -20.84
C ARG A 164 10.21 -11.84 -20.97
N PRO A 165 10.56 -11.09 -19.92
CA PRO A 165 11.77 -10.27 -19.94
C PRO A 165 12.99 -11.15 -20.23
N ALA A 166 14.03 -10.54 -20.83
CA ALA A 166 15.29 -11.23 -21.10
C ALA A 166 16.00 -11.72 -19.82
N PHE A 167 15.60 -11.19 -18.67
CA PHE A 167 16.13 -11.53 -17.35
C PHE A 167 15.00 -11.96 -16.42
N PRO A 168 15.21 -12.97 -15.57
CA PRO A 168 14.26 -13.33 -14.51
C PRO A 168 14.00 -12.15 -13.56
N LEU A 169 12.73 -11.93 -13.23
CA LEU A 169 12.30 -10.96 -12.21
C LEU A 169 11.80 -11.74 -11.00
N TYR A 170 12.24 -11.36 -9.80
CA TYR A 170 11.95 -12.12 -8.58
C TYR A 170 10.90 -11.45 -7.69
N THR A 171 10.99 -10.13 -7.50
CA THR A 171 10.04 -9.39 -6.67
C THR A 171 9.64 -8.05 -7.30
N PHE A 172 8.45 -7.58 -6.94
CA PHE A 172 7.92 -6.26 -7.28
C PHE A 172 7.38 -5.63 -6.00
N SER A 173 7.87 -4.45 -5.62
CA SER A 173 7.41 -3.78 -4.40
C SER A 173 7.51 -2.27 -4.50
N ALA A 174 6.70 -1.56 -3.71
CA ALA A 174 6.89 -0.13 -3.53
C ALA A 174 8.23 0.15 -2.82
N ALA A 175 8.97 1.16 -3.27
CA ALA A 175 10.18 1.62 -2.59
C ALA A 175 9.83 2.10 -1.17
N ARG A 176 10.73 1.88 -0.21
CA ARG A 176 10.50 2.18 1.23
C ARG A 176 10.27 3.66 1.53
N ASP A 177 10.71 4.55 0.65
CA ASP A 177 10.56 6.00 0.71
C ASP A 177 9.43 6.53 -0.19
N ALA A 178 8.65 5.64 -0.79
CA ALA A 178 7.60 5.96 -1.76
C ALA A 178 8.10 6.76 -3.00
N SER A 179 9.37 6.59 -3.39
CA SER A 179 9.97 7.23 -4.57
C SER A 179 9.62 6.54 -5.90
N GLY A 180 9.19 5.27 -5.86
CA GLY A 180 8.89 4.47 -7.04
C GLY A 180 8.65 2.99 -6.71
N VAL A 181 8.90 2.13 -7.69
CA VAL A 181 8.82 0.67 -7.54
C VAL A 181 10.22 0.08 -7.59
N VAL A 182 10.50 -0.87 -6.70
CA VAL A 182 11.70 -1.69 -6.70
C VAL A 182 11.36 -3.04 -7.32
N VAL A 183 12.19 -3.47 -8.26
CA VAL A 183 12.12 -4.78 -8.89
C VAL A 183 13.44 -5.48 -8.67
N THR A 184 13.41 -6.71 -8.18
CA THR A 184 14.65 -7.51 -8.05
C THR A 184 14.82 -8.46 -9.25
N SER A 185 16.05 -8.62 -9.68
CA SER A 185 16.44 -9.43 -10.85
C SER A 185 17.83 -10.03 -10.64
N THR A 186 18.29 -10.85 -11.59
CA THR A 186 19.71 -11.20 -11.71
C THR A 186 20.61 -9.96 -11.79
N GLU A 187 21.90 -10.12 -11.48
CA GLU A 187 22.91 -9.06 -11.61
C GLU A 187 22.93 -8.41 -13.01
N ALA A 188 22.88 -9.23 -14.07
CA ALA A 188 22.81 -8.75 -15.45
C ALA A 188 21.53 -7.97 -15.74
N GLY A 189 20.39 -8.38 -15.17
CA GLY A 189 19.13 -7.65 -15.30
C GLY A 189 19.14 -6.32 -14.53
N ALA A 190 19.71 -6.29 -13.32
CA ALA A 190 19.88 -5.05 -12.55
C ALA A 190 20.75 -4.02 -13.28
N ALA A 191 21.76 -4.47 -14.03
CA ALA A 191 22.59 -3.61 -14.88
C ALA A 191 21.93 -3.23 -16.23
N SER A 192 20.83 -3.87 -16.61
CA SER A 192 20.20 -3.69 -17.93
C SER A 192 19.33 -2.44 -17.99
N LYS A 193 19.79 -1.45 -18.77
CA LYS A 193 19.03 -0.22 -19.06
C LYS A 193 17.73 -0.51 -19.84
N ASP A 194 17.77 -1.48 -20.76
CA ASP A 194 16.61 -1.85 -21.57
C ASP A 194 15.52 -2.51 -20.71
N LEU A 195 15.92 -3.35 -19.75
CA LEU A 195 14.99 -3.92 -18.78
C LEU A 195 14.33 -2.80 -17.97
N LYS A 196 15.13 -1.90 -17.39
CA LYS A 196 14.60 -0.76 -16.62
C LYS A 196 13.62 0.08 -17.45
N ALA A 197 13.99 0.47 -18.66
CA ALA A 197 13.13 1.29 -19.53
C ALA A 197 11.82 0.59 -19.89
N ARG A 198 11.87 -0.72 -20.13
CA ARG A 198 10.65 -1.53 -20.35
C ARG A 198 9.76 -1.52 -19.11
N LEU A 199 10.32 -1.72 -17.92
CA LEU A 199 9.56 -1.75 -16.67
C LEU A 199 8.93 -0.37 -16.38
N GLU A 200 9.65 0.74 -16.58
CA GLU A 200 9.11 2.10 -16.42
C GLU A 200 7.96 2.41 -17.38
N LYS A 201 7.98 1.82 -18.59
CA LYS A 201 6.86 1.92 -19.52
C LYS A 201 5.62 1.18 -19.00
N ILE A 202 5.80 0.00 -18.41
CA ILE A 202 4.71 -0.81 -17.85
C ILE A 202 4.07 -0.12 -16.64
N THR A 203 4.89 0.49 -15.77
CA THR A 203 4.39 1.19 -14.58
C THR A 203 3.62 2.46 -14.89
N GLY A 204 3.59 2.93 -16.15
CA GLY A 204 2.86 4.13 -16.55
C GLY A 204 3.53 5.42 -16.07
N GLY A 205 4.87 5.43 -16.00
CA GLY A 205 5.66 6.60 -15.63
C GLY A 205 6.09 6.67 -14.17
N VAL A 206 5.74 5.67 -13.33
CA VAL A 206 6.31 5.55 -11.98
C VAL A 206 7.75 5.02 -12.12
N PRO A 207 8.76 5.71 -11.55
CA PRO A 207 10.16 5.30 -11.61
C PRO A 207 10.38 3.88 -11.13
N VAL A 208 11.27 3.16 -11.82
CA VAL A 208 11.65 1.79 -11.44
C VAL A 208 13.13 1.74 -11.09
N THR A 209 13.43 1.17 -9.93
CA THR A 209 14.77 0.75 -9.55
C THR A 209 14.85 -0.76 -9.73
N VAL A 210 15.87 -1.23 -10.45
CA VAL A 210 16.14 -2.66 -10.59
C VAL A 210 17.34 -3.00 -9.72
N GLU A 211 17.12 -3.86 -8.74
CA GLU A 211 18.15 -4.30 -7.80
C GLU A 211 18.56 -5.74 -8.09
N ARG A 212 19.80 -6.09 -7.73
CA ARG A 212 20.21 -7.49 -7.66
C ARG A 212 19.44 -8.15 -6.51
N GLY A 213 18.79 -9.25 -6.80
CA GLY A 213 18.23 -10.15 -5.80
C GLY A 213 18.48 -11.60 -6.17
N ASP A 214 18.07 -12.48 -5.27
CA ASP A 214 18.09 -13.92 -5.46
C ASP A 214 16.65 -14.43 -5.69
N PRO A 215 16.47 -15.58 -6.36
CA PRO A 215 15.17 -16.20 -6.50
C PRO A 215 14.51 -16.41 -5.15
N VAL A 216 13.22 -16.07 -5.04
CA VAL A 216 12.43 -16.43 -3.86
C VAL A 216 12.10 -17.91 -3.96
N GLU A 217 12.74 -18.74 -3.14
CA GLU A 217 12.36 -20.15 -3.04
C GLU A 217 10.98 -20.26 -2.36
N PRO A 218 9.99 -20.91 -2.98
CA PRO A 218 8.73 -21.18 -2.30
C PRO A 218 9.03 -22.10 -1.11
N LEU A 219 8.54 -21.75 0.07
CA LEU A 219 8.56 -22.62 1.23
C LEU A 219 7.77 -23.89 0.89
N VAL A 220 8.46 -24.92 0.43
CA VAL A 220 7.90 -26.26 0.31
C VAL A 220 7.63 -26.69 1.74
N GLY A 221 6.35 -26.74 2.12
CA GLY A 221 5.92 -27.12 3.46
C GLY A 221 6.55 -28.45 3.86
N THR A 222 7.62 -28.38 4.65
CA THR A 222 8.10 -29.54 5.36
C THR A 222 7.03 -29.88 6.37
N LYS A 223 6.49 -31.10 6.21
CA LYS A 223 5.56 -31.77 7.11
C LYS A 223 5.77 -31.28 8.55
N PRO A 224 4.73 -30.78 9.24
CA PRO A 224 4.88 -30.34 10.62
C PRO A 224 5.51 -31.47 11.44
N PRO A 225 6.47 -31.16 12.34
CA PRO A 225 7.03 -32.16 13.21
C PRO A 225 5.88 -32.84 13.96
N LYS A 226 5.87 -34.18 13.91
CA LYS A 226 4.91 -35.02 14.61
C LYS A 226 4.88 -34.54 16.07
N SER A 227 3.73 -34.07 16.54
CA SER A 227 3.54 -33.63 17.92
C SER A 227 4.12 -34.70 18.85
N PRO A 228 4.91 -34.33 19.88
CA PRO A 228 5.35 -35.31 20.86
C PRO A 228 4.12 -35.91 21.52
N ASP A 229 4.11 -37.25 21.57
CA ASP A 229 3.05 -38.05 22.15
C ASP A 229 2.65 -37.48 23.52
N THR A 230 1.34 -37.30 23.67
CA THR A 230 0.66 -36.93 24.90
C THR A 230 1.14 -37.84 26.02
N ALA A 231 1.87 -37.27 26.99
CA ALA A 231 2.17 -37.94 28.24
C ALA A 231 0.86 -38.37 28.90
N ALA A 232 0.80 -39.65 29.26
CA ALA A 232 -0.35 -40.31 29.86
C ALA A 232 -0.80 -39.59 31.16
N PRO A 233 -2.11 -39.65 31.49
CA PRO A 233 -2.63 -39.07 32.72
C PRO A 233 -2.11 -39.85 33.94
N VAL A 234 -1.51 -39.13 34.88
CA VAL A 234 -1.30 -39.62 36.25
C VAL A 234 -2.67 -39.54 36.94
N ALA A 235 -3.26 -40.69 37.24
CA ALA A 235 -4.47 -40.85 38.04
C ALA A 235 -4.12 -40.80 39.54
N PRO A 236 -5.13 -40.61 40.42
CA PRO A 236 -5.11 -39.71 41.59
C PRO A 236 -4.17 -40.08 42.73
#